data_AF-A0A410MCC8-F1
#
_entry.id   AF-A0A410MCC8-F1
#
_cell.length_a   1.000
_cell.length_b   1.000
_cell.length_c   1.000
_cell.angle_alpha   90.00
_cell.angle_beta   90.00
_cell.angle_gamma   90.00
#
_symmetry.space_group_name_H-M   'P 1'
#
loop_
_entity.id
_entity.type
_entity.pdbx_description
1 polymer ?
#
loop_
_entity_poly.entity_id
_entity_poly.type
_entity_poly.pdbx_seq_one_letter_code
_entity_poly.pdbx_strand_id
1 'polypeptide(L)'
;MEKIKITKEQYEDFKHFTNGRHADPVMRDFIEHKPNINYSLDEDFTPQQFALLLCGWYEVQELYGIGDWIVYENEYHTCVMEVTGTKSGHIVVDGYHQGFQNLNEISINSPLIRLATPEEEEQEKERRKWAEIGREVNEYKGGDLIHYEDDFQEVEHVEEDKVRFWSGERLKTSIFKWNQYLTLVCPVELRFDKELPHESQ
;
A
#
# COMPACT_ATOMS: atom_id res chain seq x y z
N MET A 1 8.03 13.63 -29.34
CA MET A 1 9.08 13.49 -28.31
C MET A 1 8.35 13.48 -26.98
N GLU A 2 8.52 12.42 -26.19
CA GLU A 2 7.80 12.25 -24.92
C GLU A 2 8.28 13.29 -23.90
N LYS A 3 7.38 13.77 -23.02
CA LYS A 3 7.74 14.72 -21.97
C LYS A 3 8.53 14.01 -20.88
N ILE A 4 9.48 14.71 -20.26
CA ILE A 4 10.19 14.19 -19.10
C ILE A 4 9.25 14.23 -17.90
N LYS A 5 9.10 13.12 -17.20
CA LYS A 5 8.37 13.06 -15.95
C LYS A 5 9.32 13.44 -14.81
N ILE A 6 8.95 14.44 -14.03
CA ILE A 6 9.74 14.90 -12.89
C ILE A 6 8.87 14.98 -11.63
N THR A 7 9.46 14.81 -10.47
CA THR A 7 8.76 14.94 -9.19
C THR A 7 8.54 16.42 -8.87
N LYS A 8 7.65 16.70 -7.91
CA LYS A 8 7.45 18.07 -7.42
C LYS A 8 8.71 18.65 -6.75
N GLU A 9 9.52 17.83 -6.08
CA GLU A 9 10.81 18.25 -5.52
C GLU A 9 11.81 18.57 -6.62
N GLN A 10 11.99 17.68 -7.61
CA GLN A 10 12.86 17.94 -8.76
C GLN A 10 12.46 19.24 -9.48
N TYR A 11 11.16 19.54 -9.54
CA TYR A 11 10.67 20.80 -10.08
C TYR A 11 11.02 22.02 -9.21
N GLU A 12 10.89 21.93 -7.89
CA GLU A 12 11.23 23.03 -6.97
C GLU A 12 12.75 23.24 -6.87
N ASP A 13 13.54 22.16 -6.85
CA ASP A 13 14.99 22.20 -6.99
C ASP A 13 15.38 22.82 -8.34
N PHE A 14 14.70 22.43 -9.42
CA PHE A 14 14.95 23.00 -10.76
C PHE A 14 14.66 24.51 -10.80
N LYS A 15 13.57 24.96 -10.16
CA LYS A 15 13.28 26.39 -9.99
C LYS A 15 14.35 27.09 -9.17
N HIS A 16 14.81 26.48 -8.09
CA HIS A 16 15.82 27.07 -7.22
C HIS A 16 17.18 27.15 -7.93
N PHE A 17 17.54 26.12 -8.68
CA PHE A 17 18.77 26.06 -9.47
C PHE A 17 18.76 27.08 -10.61
N THR A 18 17.63 27.20 -11.31
CA THR A 18 17.49 28.17 -12.41
C THR A 18 17.39 29.60 -11.87
N ASN A 19 16.64 29.86 -10.80
CA ASN A 19 16.45 31.17 -10.14
C ASN A 19 16.29 32.36 -11.12
N GLY A 20 15.58 32.15 -12.22
CA GLY A 20 15.39 33.16 -13.27
C GLY A 20 16.63 33.49 -14.12
N ARG A 21 17.72 32.74 -13.98
CA ARG A 21 18.93 32.85 -14.81
C ARG A 21 18.63 32.37 -16.24
N HIS A 22 19.39 32.91 -17.19
CA HIS A 22 19.33 32.47 -18.59
C HIS A 22 19.77 31.01 -18.74
N ALA A 23 19.21 30.30 -19.72
CA ALA A 23 19.44 28.87 -19.94
C ALA A 23 20.92 28.52 -20.17
N ASP A 24 21.67 29.34 -20.93
CA ASP A 24 23.07 29.05 -21.27
C ASP A 24 23.99 28.97 -20.04
N PRO A 25 24.03 29.96 -19.12
CA PRO A 25 24.76 29.84 -17.86
C PRO A 25 24.32 28.64 -17.03
N VAL A 26 23.03 28.36 -16.95
CA VAL A 26 22.46 27.28 -16.12
C VAL A 26 22.87 25.91 -16.67
N MET A 27 22.82 25.74 -17.99
CA MET A 27 23.25 24.52 -18.68
C MET A 27 24.75 24.30 -18.54
N ARG A 28 25.55 25.37 -18.68
CA ARG A 28 26.99 25.30 -18.49
C ARG A 28 27.34 24.92 -17.06
N ASP A 29 26.69 25.53 -16.07
CA ASP A 29 26.89 25.19 -14.66
C ASP A 29 26.56 23.71 -14.42
N PHE A 30 25.44 23.20 -14.91
CA PHE A 30 25.07 21.78 -14.80
C PHE A 30 26.10 20.81 -15.39
N ILE A 31 26.74 21.17 -16.52
CA ILE A 31 27.74 20.32 -17.20
C ILE A 31 29.11 20.43 -16.52
N GLU A 32 29.55 21.64 -16.19
CA GLU A 32 30.92 21.94 -15.73
C GLU A 32 31.07 21.79 -14.22
N HIS A 33 30.00 22.02 -13.47
CA HIS A 33 29.96 21.93 -12.02
C HIS A 33 28.83 20.99 -11.64
N LYS A 34 29.14 19.80 -11.13
CA LYS A 34 28.16 19.16 -10.23
C LYS A 34 27.95 20.17 -9.09
N PRO A 35 26.78 20.81 -8.95
CA PRO A 35 26.59 21.76 -7.87
C PRO A 35 27.02 21.11 -6.56
N ASN A 36 27.88 21.81 -5.82
CA ASN A 36 28.33 21.43 -4.47
C ASN A 36 27.18 21.51 -3.44
N ILE A 37 25.95 21.35 -3.89
CA ILE A 37 24.73 21.66 -3.17
C ILE A 37 23.81 20.45 -3.31
N ASN A 38 23.34 20.02 -2.15
CA ASN A 38 22.57 18.82 -1.83
C ASN A 38 21.18 18.80 -2.49
N TYR A 39 21.10 18.95 -3.82
CA TYR A 39 19.86 18.95 -4.60
C TYR A 39 19.67 17.61 -5.32
N SER A 40 18.43 17.14 -5.44
CA SER A 40 18.09 15.86 -6.05
C SER A 40 18.27 15.85 -7.58
N LEU A 41 18.80 16.92 -8.18
CA LEU A 41 18.92 17.10 -9.63
C LEU A 41 20.16 16.45 -10.24
N ASP A 42 21.19 16.19 -9.43
CA ASP A 42 22.56 15.92 -9.90
C ASP A 42 22.83 14.49 -10.35
N GLU A 43 22.01 13.54 -9.90
CA GLU A 43 22.16 12.13 -10.24
C GLU A 43 21.10 11.63 -11.24
N ASP A 44 20.05 12.43 -11.47
CA ASP A 44 18.83 11.96 -12.15
C ASP A 44 18.72 12.35 -13.63
N PHE A 45 19.52 13.31 -14.11
CA PHE A 45 19.36 13.86 -15.47
C PHE A 45 20.64 13.82 -16.30
N THR A 46 20.52 13.32 -17.52
CA THR A 46 21.52 13.54 -18.58
C THR A 46 21.50 15.00 -19.05
N PRO A 47 22.59 15.52 -19.66
CA PRO A 47 22.57 16.85 -20.27
C PRO A 47 21.41 17.08 -21.24
N GLN A 48 21.04 16.05 -22.02
CA GLN A 48 19.90 16.09 -22.93
C GLN A 48 18.57 16.23 -22.19
N GLN A 49 18.39 15.49 -21.09
CA GLN A 49 17.20 15.61 -20.26
C GLN A 49 17.13 16.97 -19.56
N PHE A 50 18.26 17.48 -19.07
CA PHE A 50 18.33 18.79 -18.44
C PHE A 50 18.03 19.94 -19.43
N ALA A 51 18.47 19.82 -20.68
CA ALA A 51 18.09 20.77 -21.74
C ALA A 51 16.57 20.76 -22.01
N LEU A 52 15.94 19.59 -21.99
CA LEU A 52 14.48 19.46 -22.13
C LEU A 52 13.73 20.08 -20.94
N LEU A 53 14.25 19.95 -19.71
CA LEU A 53 13.77 20.66 -18.53
C LEU A 53 13.78 22.18 -18.72
N LEU A 54 14.91 22.75 -19.17
CA LEU A 54 15.05 24.18 -19.47
C LEU A 54 14.08 24.67 -20.55
N CYS A 55 13.73 23.81 -21.50
CA CYS A 55 12.73 24.09 -22.54
C CYS A 55 11.27 23.98 -22.06
N GLY A 56 11.03 23.65 -20.79
CA GLY A 56 9.67 23.42 -20.27
C GLY A 56 9.04 22.11 -20.75
N TRP A 57 9.85 21.18 -21.27
CA TRP A 57 9.38 19.94 -21.88
C TRP A 57 9.24 18.80 -20.87
N TYR A 58 8.55 19.08 -19.76
CA TYR A 58 8.33 18.14 -18.67
C TYR A 58 6.87 18.13 -18.19
N GLU A 59 6.57 17.13 -17.39
CA GLU A 59 5.33 16.98 -16.63
C GLU A 59 5.70 16.69 -15.18
N VAL A 60 5.16 17.48 -14.26
CA VAL A 60 5.34 17.25 -12.83
C VAL A 60 4.34 16.18 -12.41
N GLN A 61 4.83 15.01 -12.03
CA GLN A 61 3.99 13.93 -11.49
C GLN A 61 4.04 13.96 -9.97
N GLU A 62 2.86 13.88 -9.35
CA GLU A 62 2.77 13.49 -7.94
C GLU A 62 3.11 11.99 -7.89
N LEU A 63 4.17 11.64 -7.16
CA LEU A 63 4.64 10.25 -7.04
C LEU A 63 3.62 9.35 -6.33
N TYR A 64 2.78 9.95 -5.49
CA TYR A 64 1.81 9.28 -4.64
C TYR A 64 0.51 10.10 -4.65
N GLY A 65 -0.58 9.48 -5.08
CA GLY A 65 -1.93 10.01 -5.05
C GLY A 65 -2.74 9.49 -3.87
N ILE A 66 -3.87 10.14 -3.60
CA ILE A 66 -4.85 9.66 -2.61
C ILE A 66 -5.43 8.32 -3.09
N GLY A 67 -5.46 7.32 -2.20
CA GLY A 67 -5.86 5.95 -2.48
C GLY A 67 -4.71 5.04 -2.92
N ASP A 68 -3.52 5.59 -3.17
CA ASP A 68 -2.33 4.76 -3.40
C ASP A 68 -1.91 4.07 -2.10
N TRP A 69 -1.40 2.85 -2.25
CA TRP A 69 -0.82 2.09 -1.16
C TRP A 69 0.70 2.19 -1.21
N ILE A 70 1.31 2.47 -0.07
CA ILE A 70 2.75 2.59 0.06
C ILE A 70 3.28 1.60 1.08
N VAL A 71 4.53 1.18 0.90
CA VAL A 71 5.31 0.48 1.90
C VAL A 71 6.26 1.47 2.53
N TYR A 72 6.23 1.56 3.86
CA TYR A 72 7.27 2.21 4.65
C TYR A 72 8.12 1.12 5.30
N GLU A 73 9.42 1.19 5.08
CA GLU A 73 10.37 0.20 5.58
C GLU A 73 11.60 0.87 6.19
N ASN A 74 11.92 0.52 7.42
CA ASN A 74 13.17 0.88 8.07
C ASN A 74 13.83 -0.36 8.69
N GLU A 75 14.96 -0.19 9.36
CA GLU A 75 15.71 -1.30 9.97
C GLU A 75 14.97 -2.07 11.06
N TYR A 76 13.84 -1.55 11.57
CA TYR A 76 13.08 -2.14 12.67
C TYR A 76 11.72 -2.67 12.24
N HIS A 77 11.12 -2.11 11.20
CA HIS A 77 9.71 -2.27 10.89
C HIS A 77 9.41 -2.05 9.41
N THR A 78 8.44 -2.83 8.92
CA THR A 78 7.82 -2.68 7.60
C THR A 78 6.31 -2.55 7.80
N CYS A 79 5.69 -1.55 7.19
CA CYS A 79 4.24 -1.38 7.19
C CYS A 79 3.72 -0.94 5.83
N VAL A 80 2.50 -1.39 5.50
CA VAL A 80 1.79 -1.03 4.29
C VAL A 80 0.62 -0.12 4.67
N MET A 81 0.54 1.05 4.05
CA MET A 81 -0.38 2.14 4.43
C MET A 81 -1.07 2.72 3.20
N GLU A 82 -2.29 3.24 3.40
CA GLU A 82 -3.03 3.95 2.37
C GLU A 82 -2.78 5.45 2.48
N VAL A 83 -2.51 6.10 1.36
CA VAL A 83 -2.41 7.56 1.27
C VAL A 83 -3.81 8.16 1.34
N THR A 84 -4.10 8.87 2.42
CA THR A 84 -5.42 9.49 2.66
C THR A 84 -5.44 10.98 2.33
N GLY A 85 -4.28 11.59 2.08
CA GLY A 85 -4.18 13.00 1.74
C GLY A 85 -2.79 13.40 1.26
N THR A 86 -2.69 14.61 0.74
CA THR A 86 -1.42 15.21 0.35
C THR A 86 -1.28 16.60 0.98
N LYS A 87 -0.04 16.97 1.32
CA LYS A 87 0.35 18.26 1.87
C LYS A 87 1.66 18.66 1.21
N SER A 88 2.03 19.93 1.24
CA SER A 88 3.25 20.40 0.56
C SER A 88 4.48 19.59 1.01
N GLY A 89 5.04 18.78 0.11
CA GLY A 89 6.19 17.90 0.35
C GLY A 89 5.91 16.62 1.14
N HIS A 90 4.66 16.35 1.53
CA HIS A 90 4.31 15.24 2.41
C HIS A 90 3.04 14.53 1.92
N ILE A 91 2.94 13.24 2.19
CA ILE A 91 1.70 12.47 2.11
C ILE A 91 1.14 12.29 3.52
N VAL A 92 -0.18 12.28 3.61
CA VAL A 92 -0.91 11.89 4.81
C VAL A 92 -1.33 10.44 4.60
N VAL A 93 -1.04 9.59 5.59
CA VAL A 93 -1.40 8.16 5.54
C VAL A 93 -2.36 7.82 6.67
N ASP A 94 -3.03 6.68 6.55
CA ASP A 94 -3.91 6.17 7.59
C ASP A 94 -3.11 5.60 8.78
N GLY A 95 -2.49 6.51 9.52
CA GLY A 95 -1.57 6.20 10.60
C GLY A 95 -2.26 5.55 11.79
N TYR A 96 -2.24 4.21 11.83
CA TYR A 96 -2.18 3.44 13.06
C TYR A 96 -1.64 2.02 12.82
N HIS A 97 -0.31 1.87 12.76
CA HIS A 97 0.33 0.56 12.79
C HIS A 97 0.96 0.32 14.17
N GLN A 98 0.63 -0.82 14.77
CA GLN A 98 1.12 -1.22 16.10
C GLN A 98 2.64 -1.02 16.19
N GLY A 99 3.08 -0.07 17.01
CA GLY A 99 4.51 0.24 17.22
C GLY A 99 4.94 1.64 16.78
N PHE A 100 4.19 2.31 15.91
CA PHE A 100 4.50 3.67 15.46
C PHE A 100 3.58 4.71 16.08
N GLN A 101 4.08 5.47 17.05
CA GLN A 101 3.37 6.66 17.48
C GLN A 101 3.47 7.74 16.38
N ASN A 102 2.33 8.11 15.79
CA ASN A 102 2.14 9.30 14.96
C ASN A 102 2.85 9.35 13.58
N LEU A 103 2.87 8.24 12.83
CA LEU A 103 3.23 8.28 11.39
C LEU A 103 2.06 8.74 10.51
N ASN A 104 1.49 9.91 10.80
CA ASN A 104 0.35 10.42 10.01
C ASN A 104 0.80 11.23 8.80
N GLU A 105 2.03 11.75 8.80
CA GLU A 105 2.61 12.51 7.68
C GLU A 105 3.99 11.94 7.35
N ILE A 106 4.24 11.65 6.08
CA ILE A 106 5.53 11.13 5.59
C ILE A 106 6.03 12.03 4.47
N SER A 107 7.32 12.38 4.49
CA SER A 107 7.95 13.11 3.39
C SER A 107 7.92 12.27 2.11
N ILE A 108 7.49 12.87 1.00
CA ILE A 108 7.39 12.21 -0.32
C ILE A 108 8.76 11.68 -0.79
N ASN A 109 9.85 12.30 -0.32
CA ASN A 109 11.22 11.97 -0.74
C ASN A 109 11.94 11.10 0.29
N SER A 110 11.20 10.56 1.27
CA SER A 110 11.79 9.63 2.21
C SER A 110 12.32 8.41 1.45
N PRO A 111 13.59 8.02 1.63
CA PRO A 111 14.11 6.80 1.00
C PRO A 111 13.50 5.52 1.58
N LEU A 112 12.69 5.67 2.64
CA LEU A 112 12.03 4.59 3.35
C LEU A 112 10.65 4.26 2.76
N ILE A 113 10.17 5.02 1.77
CA ILE A 113 8.86 4.77 1.14
C ILE A 113 8.96 4.39 -0.33
N ARG A 114 8.05 3.51 -0.74
CA ARG A 114 7.79 3.16 -2.15
C ARG A 114 6.32 2.82 -2.33
N LEU A 115 5.86 2.75 -3.57
CA LEU A 115 4.56 2.14 -3.87
C LEU A 115 4.55 0.66 -3.45
N ALA A 116 3.42 0.23 -2.90
CA ALA A 116 3.13 -1.16 -2.66
C ALA A 116 2.92 -1.88 -4.00
N THR A 117 3.33 -3.15 -4.05
CA THR A 117 2.92 -4.04 -5.12
C THR A 117 1.44 -4.42 -4.95
N PRO A 118 0.75 -4.86 -6.02
CA PRO A 118 -0.63 -5.31 -5.90
C PRO A 118 -0.83 -6.43 -4.86
N GLU A 119 0.16 -7.31 -4.71
CA GLU A 119 0.13 -8.39 -3.72
C GLU A 119 0.22 -7.86 -2.28
N GLU A 120 1.11 -6.91 -2.01
CA GLU A 120 1.24 -6.29 -0.68
C GLU A 120 -0.01 -5.49 -0.30
N GLU A 121 -0.61 -4.79 -1.27
CA GLU A 121 -1.88 -4.09 -1.10
C GLU A 121 -3.02 -5.06 -0.74
N GLU A 122 -3.14 -6.17 -1.49
CA GLU A 122 -4.17 -7.18 -1.26
C GLU A 122 -4.02 -7.86 0.11
N GLN A 123 -2.78 -8.22 0.47
CA GLN A 123 -2.47 -8.82 1.77
C GLN A 123 -2.83 -7.88 2.94
N GLU A 124 -2.47 -6.60 2.85
CA GLU A 124 -2.79 -5.65 3.92
C GLU A 124 -4.29 -5.34 4.00
N LYS A 125 -4.99 -5.23 2.86
CA LYS A 125 -6.45 -5.10 2.83
C LYS A 125 -7.13 -6.30 3.47
N GLU A 126 -6.67 -7.51 3.16
CA GLU A 126 -7.19 -8.73 3.77
C GLU A 126 -6.91 -8.73 5.29
N ARG A 127 -5.68 -8.43 5.70
CA ARG A 127 -5.32 -8.31 7.12
C ARG A 127 -6.21 -7.34 7.88
N ARG A 128 -6.48 -6.16 7.30
CA ARG A 128 -7.37 -5.16 7.89
C ARG A 128 -8.82 -5.65 7.99
N LYS A 129 -9.32 -6.34 6.95
CA LYS A 129 -10.66 -6.94 6.94
C LYS A 129 -10.84 -7.98 8.05
N TRP A 130 -9.86 -8.86 8.27
CA TRP A 130 -9.90 -9.84 9.37
C TRP A 130 -9.74 -9.16 10.74
N ALA A 131 -8.87 -8.16 10.86
CA ALA A 131 -8.69 -7.42 12.10
C ALA A 131 -9.95 -6.66 12.54
N GLU A 132 -10.76 -6.15 11.60
CA GLU A 132 -12.04 -5.47 11.90
C GLU A 132 -13.03 -6.37 12.64
N ILE A 133 -13.02 -7.67 12.35
CA ILE A 133 -13.82 -8.68 13.05
C ILE A 133 -13.09 -9.30 14.25
N GLY A 134 -11.92 -8.77 14.61
CA GLY A 134 -11.14 -9.22 15.77
C GLY A 134 -10.47 -10.58 15.59
N ARG A 135 -10.07 -10.93 14.37
CA ARG A 135 -9.48 -12.21 14.03
C ARG A 135 -8.19 -12.05 13.22
N GLU A 136 -7.33 -13.06 13.28
CA GLU A 136 -6.17 -13.17 12.40
C GLU A 136 -6.58 -13.60 10.99
N VAL A 137 -5.72 -13.34 9.99
CA VAL A 137 -5.97 -13.75 8.61
C VAL A 137 -6.13 -15.27 8.55
N ASN A 138 -7.21 -15.72 7.91
CA ASN A 138 -7.60 -17.14 7.81
C ASN A 138 -7.92 -17.84 9.15
N GLU A 139 -8.22 -17.09 10.21
CA GLU A 139 -8.71 -17.64 11.48
C GLU A 139 -10.20 -18.00 11.39
N TYR A 140 -10.50 -19.10 10.71
CA TYR A 140 -11.86 -19.64 10.64
C TYR A 140 -12.28 -20.30 11.96
N LYS A 141 -13.58 -20.28 12.25
CA LYS A 141 -14.21 -20.93 13.41
C LYS A 141 -15.44 -21.74 13.01
N GLY A 142 -15.78 -22.73 13.83
CA GLY A 142 -17.03 -23.47 13.69
C GLY A 142 -18.23 -22.53 13.73
N GLY A 143 -19.13 -22.65 12.75
CA GLY A 143 -20.30 -21.79 12.57
C GLY A 143 -20.09 -20.60 11.63
N ASP A 144 -18.88 -20.37 11.12
CA ASP A 144 -18.66 -19.35 10.08
C ASP A 144 -19.41 -19.71 8.80
N LEU A 145 -19.92 -18.70 8.09
CA LEU A 145 -20.38 -18.86 6.71
C LEU A 145 -19.24 -18.52 5.77
N ILE A 146 -18.94 -19.45 4.87
CA ILE A 146 -17.88 -19.34 3.88
C ILE A 146 -18.47 -19.50 2.47
N HIS A 147 -17.77 -18.93 1.50
CA HIS A 147 -17.99 -19.20 0.09
C HIS A 147 -16.92 -20.16 -0.41
N TYR A 148 -17.33 -21.23 -1.06
CA TYR A 148 -16.44 -22.21 -1.70
C TYR A 148 -17.02 -22.64 -3.04
N GLU A 149 -16.23 -22.52 -4.11
CA GLU A 149 -16.68 -22.69 -5.49
C GLU A 149 -17.88 -21.79 -5.79
N ASP A 150 -19.08 -22.35 -5.99
CA ASP A 150 -20.30 -21.61 -6.35
C ASP A 150 -21.38 -21.66 -5.25
N ASP A 151 -21.03 -22.01 -4.00
CA ASP A 151 -21.99 -22.18 -2.91
C ASP A 151 -21.50 -21.63 -1.56
N PHE A 152 -22.48 -21.34 -0.69
CA PHE A 152 -22.27 -20.91 0.68
C PHE A 152 -22.35 -22.12 1.61
N GLN A 153 -21.36 -22.28 2.48
CA GLN A 153 -21.30 -23.39 3.42
C GLN A 153 -21.06 -22.89 4.84
N GLU A 154 -21.60 -23.61 5.80
CA GLU A 154 -21.28 -23.40 7.21
C GLU A 154 -20.08 -24.27 7.59
N VAL A 155 -19.08 -23.64 8.21
CA VAL A 155 -17.93 -24.32 8.79
C VAL A 155 -18.40 -25.20 9.94
N GLU A 156 -18.08 -26.47 9.88
CA GLU A 156 -18.40 -27.42 10.94
C GLU A 156 -17.27 -27.47 11.98
N HIS A 157 -16.03 -27.53 11.51
CA HIS A 157 -14.86 -27.70 12.35
C HIS A 157 -13.60 -27.15 11.66
N VAL A 158 -12.60 -26.75 12.44
CA VAL A 158 -11.31 -26.27 11.92
C VAL A 158 -10.20 -27.09 12.58
N GLU A 159 -9.32 -27.63 11.75
CA GLU A 159 -8.15 -28.42 12.14
C GLU A 159 -6.90 -27.74 11.57
N GLU A 160 -6.16 -27.03 12.42
CA GLU A 160 -5.00 -26.22 12.03
C GLU A 160 -5.37 -25.21 10.92
N ASP A 161 -4.92 -25.45 9.69
CA ASP A 161 -5.15 -24.63 8.50
C ASP A 161 -6.20 -25.23 7.55
N LYS A 162 -6.90 -26.29 7.99
CA LYS A 162 -7.98 -26.94 7.24
C LYS A 162 -9.32 -26.70 7.86
N VAL A 163 -10.28 -26.39 7.01
CA VAL A 163 -11.67 -26.14 7.38
C VAL A 163 -12.52 -27.29 6.86
N ARG A 164 -13.31 -27.87 7.77
CA ARG A 164 -14.31 -28.88 7.47
C ARG A 164 -15.67 -28.25 7.30
N PHE A 165 -16.36 -28.59 6.22
CA PHE A 165 -17.74 -28.18 5.97
C PHE A 165 -18.45 -29.22 5.10
N TRP A 166 -19.78 -29.14 5.03
CA TRP A 166 -20.57 -29.99 4.15
C TRP A 166 -20.56 -29.44 2.73
N SER A 167 -20.37 -30.28 1.72
CA SER A 167 -20.47 -29.85 0.32
C SER A 167 -21.50 -30.69 -0.43
N GLY A 168 -22.39 -30.00 -1.16
CA GLY A 168 -23.30 -30.55 -2.16
C GLY A 168 -24.72 -30.87 -1.66
N GLU A 169 -25.72 -30.57 -2.49
CA GLU A 169 -27.14 -30.88 -2.27
C GLU A 169 -27.44 -32.40 -2.21
N ARG A 170 -26.56 -33.25 -2.75
CA ARG A 170 -26.88 -34.65 -3.06
C ARG A 170 -26.08 -35.72 -2.33
N LEU A 171 -24.87 -35.44 -1.86
CA LEU A 171 -23.99 -36.48 -1.31
C LEU A 171 -23.75 -36.37 0.19
N LYS A 172 -24.10 -35.24 0.85
CA LYS A 172 -23.86 -35.03 2.29
C LYS A 172 -22.51 -35.63 2.68
N THR A 173 -21.43 -35.12 2.12
CA THR A 173 -20.07 -35.52 2.48
C THR A 173 -19.35 -34.32 3.08
N SER A 174 -18.78 -34.51 4.27
CA SER A 174 -17.88 -33.54 4.87
C SER A 174 -16.58 -33.53 4.07
N ILE A 175 -16.14 -32.35 3.65
CA ILE A 175 -14.85 -32.18 2.97
C ILE A 175 -13.95 -31.28 3.81
N PHE A 176 -12.64 -31.48 3.65
CA PHE A 176 -11.61 -30.60 4.19
C PHE A 176 -11.00 -29.77 3.06
N LYS A 177 -10.85 -28.48 3.30
CA LYS A 177 -10.14 -27.57 2.40
C LYS A 177 -9.17 -26.70 3.19
N TRP A 178 -8.03 -26.42 2.58
CA TRP A 178 -7.11 -25.43 3.13
C TRP A 178 -7.78 -24.06 3.13
N ASN A 179 -7.63 -23.34 4.23
CA ASN A 179 -8.24 -22.04 4.50
C ASN A 179 -8.01 -21.01 3.37
N GLN A 180 -6.85 -21.03 2.72
CA GLN A 180 -6.48 -20.16 1.60
C GLN A 180 -7.38 -20.29 0.35
N TYR A 181 -8.18 -21.36 0.25
CA TYR A 181 -9.12 -21.56 -0.87
C TYR A 181 -10.55 -21.16 -0.53
N LEU A 182 -10.76 -20.58 0.65
CA LEU A 182 -12.07 -20.23 1.18
C LEU A 182 -12.17 -18.73 1.33
N THR A 183 -13.39 -18.21 1.20
CA THR A 183 -13.67 -16.80 1.49
C THR A 183 -14.67 -16.72 2.63
N LEU A 184 -14.28 -16.07 3.73
CA LEU A 184 -15.22 -15.77 4.81
C LEU A 184 -16.29 -14.79 4.33
N VAL A 185 -17.55 -15.18 4.52
CA VAL A 185 -18.74 -14.38 4.15
C VAL A 185 -19.34 -13.74 5.40
N CYS A 186 -19.50 -14.51 6.47
CA CYS A 186 -20.00 -14.00 7.74
C CYS A 186 -19.36 -14.77 8.91
N PRO A 187 -18.65 -14.08 9.82
CA PRO A 187 -18.12 -14.73 11.02
C PRO A 187 -19.25 -15.12 11.96
N VAL A 188 -19.08 -16.24 12.67
CA VAL A 188 -20.08 -16.76 13.61
C VAL A 188 -20.48 -15.75 14.69
N GLU A 189 -19.59 -14.85 15.10
CA GLU A 189 -19.87 -13.83 16.12
C GLU A 189 -20.85 -12.74 15.66
N LEU A 190 -21.06 -12.60 14.34
CA LEU A 190 -22.02 -11.66 13.76
C LEU A 190 -23.33 -12.34 13.30
N ARG A 191 -23.47 -13.65 13.52
CA ARG A 191 -24.64 -14.41 13.11
C ARG A 191 -25.77 -14.31 14.13
N PHE A 192 -26.86 -13.64 13.76
CA PHE A 192 -28.05 -13.55 14.59
C PHE A 192 -28.79 -14.88 14.78
N ASP A 193 -28.59 -15.85 13.89
CA ASP A 193 -29.22 -17.17 13.95
C ASP A 193 -28.48 -18.15 14.87
N LYS A 194 -27.32 -17.76 15.41
CA LYS A 194 -26.50 -18.57 16.32
C LYS A 194 -26.50 -17.93 17.70
N GLU A 195 -26.75 -18.75 18.72
CA GLU A 195 -26.44 -18.36 20.10
C GLU A 195 -24.94 -18.57 20.29
N LEU A 196 -24.20 -17.49 20.58
CA LEU A 196 -22.81 -17.62 21.00
C LEU A 196 -22.75 -18.56 22.21
N PRO A 197 -21.85 -19.56 22.22
CA PRO A 197 -21.71 -20.39 23.40
C PRO A 197 -21.38 -19.47 24.59
N HIS A 198 -22.25 -19.48 25.60
CA HIS A 198 -21.96 -18.82 26.86
C HIS A 198 -20.66 -19.41 27.39
N GLU A 199 -19.57 -18.65 27.33
CA GLU A 199 -18.36 -18.98 28.07
C GLU A 199 -18.78 -19.13 29.54
N SER A 200 -18.75 -20.37 30.00
CA SER A 200 -19.04 -20.69 31.38
C SER A 200 -17.89 -20.13 32.21
N GLN A 201 -18.12 -19.01 32.90
CA GLN A 201 -17.20 -18.44 33.89
C GLN A 201 -16.92 -19.42 35.03
#